data_AF-A0A423NDT7-F1
#
_entry.id   AF-A0A423NDT7-F1
#
_cell.length_a   1.000
_cell.length_b   1.000
_cell.length_c   1.000
_cell.angle_alpha   90.00
_cell.angle_beta   90.00
_cell.angle_gamma   90.00
#
_symmetry.space_group_name_H-M   'P 1'
#
loop_
_entity.id
_entity.type
_entity.pdbx_description
1 polymer ?
#
loop_
_entity_poly.entity_id
_entity_poly.type
_entity_poly.pdbx_seq_one_letter_code
_entity_poly.pdbx_strand_id
1 'polypeptide(L)'
;MEATPVDRSAPIRYWAVLGLSLLFNPSSPAMAFTPELHSAYALKAAQAFQRCPGVKLPAQLGEALAKGTDAEDSSPLTILQRATHWHFYNRNEKLEPLWLVQRNLDAIFKKRIKKLNELLVKPGADPVEVYEQAGRVLHYIQDMSVPGHVVPAYHAKLPGNHSDPFDEFESIEALPVFDLSDVQCQALRDEADKADANPRRFLDAAATATLQAIEQIDAAGKPVVDGAWNAYWVYPARNTDEARKGWGQYGTCEFAKGNVNAGCKREEELVALFEQQSRQAQRNSVLMLFYVQKKLAEAGQKNASAMADQ
;
A
#
# COMPACT_ATOMS: atom_id res chain seq x y z
N MET A 1 -31.26 -34.25 -64.00
CA MET A 1 -30.24 -33.33 -63.46
C MET A 1 -30.99 -32.32 -62.60
N GLU A 2 -31.23 -32.68 -61.35
CA GLU A 2 -31.96 -31.85 -60.38
C GLU A 2 -30.93 -31.04 -59.59
N ALA A 3 -31.14 -29.72 -59.55
CA ALA A 3 -30.35 -28.81 -58.76
C ALA A 3 -30.78 -28.90 -57.29
N THR A 4 -29.85 -29.27 -56.42
CA THR A 4 -30.01 -29.24 -54.97
C THR A 4 -30.02 -27.79 -54.47
N PRO A 5 -30.90 -27.39 -53.54
CA PRO A 5 -30.86 -26.07 -52.94
C PRO A 5 -29.77 -26.00 -51.87
N VAL A 6 -28.95 -24.96 -51.93
CA VAL A 6 -27.96 -24.62 -50.91
C VAL A 6 -28.69 -24.04 -49.70
N ASP A 7 -28.77 -24.82 -48.62
CA ASP A 7 -29.24 -24.39 -47.31
C ASP A 7 -28.28 -23.32 -46.76
N ARG A 8 -28.78 -22.08 -46.65
CA ARG A 8 -28.11 -20.96 -45.99
C ARG A 8 -28.63 -20.88 -44.57
N SER A 9 -28.10 -21.73 -43.68
CA SER A 9 -28.28 -21.54 -42.25
C SER A 9 -26.97 -21.79 -41.49
N ALA A 10 -26.65 -20.81 -40.62
CA ALA A 10 -25.50 -20.69 -39.73
C ALA A 10 -24.19 -20.14 -40.35
N PRO A 11 -23.79 -18.91 -39.94
CA PRO A 11 -22.90 -18.85 -38.79
C PRO A 11 -23.24 -17.67 -37.86
N ILE A 12 -24.15 -17.87 -36.89
CA ILE A 12 -24.36 -16.91 -35.78
C ILE A 12 -24.11 -17.61 -34.43
N ARG A 13 -23.19 -18.57 -34.37
CA ARG A 13 -22.84 -19.28 -33.13
C ARG A 13 -21.42 -19.05 -32.61
N TYR A 14 -20.60 -18.26 -33.31
CA TYR A 14 -19.22 -17.99 -32.86
C TYR A 14 -19.00 -16.61 -32.22
N TRP A 15 -19.98 -15.71 -32.26
CA TRP A 15 -19.86 -14.38 -31.61
C TRP A 15 -20.35 -14.33 -30.15
N ALA A 16 -21.13 -15.32 -29.71
CA ALA A 16 -21.59 -15.40 -28.31
C ALA A 16 -20.55 -16.04 -27.37
N VAL A 17 -19.56 -16.77 -27.90
CA VAL A 17 -18.52 -17.39 -27.06
C VAL A 17 -17.34 -16.45 -26.83
N LEU A 18 -16.97 -15.60 -27.79
CA LEU A 18 -15.92 -14.59 -27.59
C LEU A 18 -16.35 -13.43 -26.67
N GLY A 19 -17.66 -13.12 -26.62
CA GLY A 19 -18.19 -12.03 -25.79
C GLY A 19 -18.37 -12.40 -24.30
N LEU A 20 -18.45 -13.70 -23.97
CA LEU A 20 -18.61 -14.15 -22.58
C LEU A 20 -17.26 -14.50 -21.91
N SER A 21 -16.21 -14.81 -22.67
CA SER A 21 -14.87 -15.10 -22.12
C SER A 21 -14.15 -13.86 -21.58
N LEU A 22 -14.58 -12.65 -21.96
CA LEU A 22 -14.02 -11.39 -21.47
C LEU A 22 -14.70 -10.86 -20.19
N LEU A 23 -15.80 -11.49 -19.74
CA LEU A 23 -16.56 -11.06 -18.56
C LEU A 23 -16.27 -11.87 -17.28
N PHE A 24 -15.42 -12.90 -17.36
CA PHE A 24 -15.04 -13.75 -16.23
C PHE A 24 -13.53 -13.87 -16.01
N ASN A 25 -12.77 -12.81 -16.32
CA ASN A 25 -11.43 -12.64 -15.76
C ASN A 25 -11.49 -11.52 -14.71
N PRO A 26 -11.91 -11.82 -13.46
CA PRO A 26 -11.70 -10.91 -12.35
C PRO A 26 -10.18 -10.78 -12.18
N SER A 27 -9.63 -9.74 -12.77
CA SER A 27 -8.24 -9.39 -12.59
C SER A 27 -8.10 -8.90 -11.15
N SER A 28 -7.35 -9.60 -10.32
CA SER A 28 -7.10 -9.14 -8.97
C SER A 28 -6.01 -8.06 -9.01
N PRO A 29 -6.23 -6.88 -8.40
CA PRO A 29 -5.15 -5.92 -8.21
C PRO A 29 -4.04 -6.57 -7.40
N ALA A 30 -2.79 -6.12 -7.61
CA ALA A 30 -1.71 -6.42 -6.69
C ALA A 30 -2.16 -6.08 -5.26
N MET A 31 -1.97 -7.03 -4.34
CA MET A 31 -1.93 -6.70 -2.92
C MET A 31 -0.63 -5.90 -2.70
N ALA A 32 -0.63 -4.97 -1.76
CA ALA A 32 0.57 -4.51 -1.07
C ALA A 32 0.41 -5.06 0.33
N PHE A 33 1.40 -5.79 0.82
CA PHE A 33 1.36 -6.64 2.02
C PHE A 33 0.07 -7.49 2.16
N THR A 34 0.15 -8.63 2.83
CA THR A 34 -1.11 -9.31 3.17
C THR A 34 -1.87 -8.47 4.22
N PRO A 35 -3.21 -8.55 4.31
CA PRO A 35 -3.98 -7.81 5.31
C PRO A 35 -3.50 -8.09 6.75
N GLU A 36 -3.02 -9.31 6.98
CA GLU A 36 -2.42 -9.73 8.24
C GLU A 36 -1.08 -9.01 8.52
N LEU A 37 -0.26 -8.74 7.50
CA LEU A 37 0.99 -7.98 7.65
C LEU A 37 0.70 -6.50 7.97
N HIS A 38 -0.28 -5.88 7.32
CA HIS A 38 -0.71 -4.51 7.61
C HIS A 38 -1.07 -4.31 9.08
N SER A 39 -1.96 -5.17 9.59
CA SER A 39 -2.38 -5.14 10.98
C SER A 39 -1.24 -5.47 11.95
N ALA A 40 -0.38 -6.44 11.63
CA ALA A 40 0.79 -6.76 12.43
C ALA A 40 1.78 -5.60 12.55
N TYR A 41 2.05 -4.87 11.46
CA TYR A 41 2.88 -3.67 11.50
C TYR A 41 2.29 -2.59 12.39
N ALA A 42 0.98 -2.34 12.28
CA ALA A 42 0.30 -1.35 13.12
C ALA A 42 0.33 -1.72 14.61
N LEU A 43 0.13 -3.00 14.96
CA LEU A 43 0.21 -3.48 16.35
C LEU A 43 1.63 -3.35 16.92
N LYS A 44 2.65 -3.83 16.19
CA LYS A 44 4.06 -3.71 16.61
C LYS A 44 4.46 -2.24 16.78
N ALA A 45 3.99 -1.37 15.88
CA ALA A 45 4.20 0.08 15.99
C ALA A 45 3.50 0.69 17.21
N ALA A 46 2.25 0.31 17.50
CA ALA A 46 1.53 0.78 18.69
C ALA A 46 2.24 0.38 19.99
N GLN A 47 2.81 -0.84 20.04
CA GLN A 47 3.62 -1.31 21.17
C GLN A 47 4.92 -0.50 21.33
N ALA A 48 5.64 -0.23 20.23
CA ALA A 48 6.84 0.60 20.27
C ALA A 48 6.52 2.05 20.67
N PHE A 49 5.41 2.58 20.15
CA PHE A 49 4.92 3.92 20.47
C PHE A 49 4.61 4.10 21.97
N GLN A 50 4.01 3.09 22.62
CA GLN A 50 3.76 3.11 24.07
C GLN A 50 5.03 3.20 24.92
N ARG A 51 6.19 2.80 24.37
CA ARG A 51 7.49 2.92 25.06
C ARG A 51 8.11 4.30 24.89
N CYS A 52 7.62 5.12 23.96
CA CYS A 52 8.13 6.47 23.77
C CYS A 52 7.86 7.36 25.00
N PRO A 53 8.81 8.24 25.39
CA PRO A 53 8.64 9.10 26.57
C PRO A 53 7.38 9.96 26.54
N GLY A 54 6.61 9.94 27.62
CA GLY A 54 5.40 10.76 27.78
C GLY A 54 4.19 10.31 26.94
N VAL A 55 4.27 9.15 26.31
CA VAL A 55 3.16 8.57 25.56
C VAL A 55 2.34 7.64 26.47
N LYS A 56 1.01 7.76 26.38
CA LYS A 56 0.09 6.71 26.80
C LYS A 56 -0.76 6.36 25.60
N LEU A 57 -1.02 5.08 25.37
CA LEU A 57 -1.96 4.63 24.34
C LEU A 57 -2.71 3.43 24.91
N PRO A 58 -4.02 3.53 25.19
CA PRO A 58 -4.82 2.36 25.55
C PRO A 58 -4.70 1.27 24.47
N ALA A 59 -4.56 0.01 24.88
CA ALA A 59 -4.39 -1.12 23.96
C ALA A 59 -5.47 -1.16 22.87
N GLN A 60 -6.73 -0.90 23.25
CA GLN A 60 -7.89 -0.83 22.35
C GLN A 60 -7.71 0.16 21.19
N LEU A 61 -6.95 1.25 21.36
CA LEU A 61 -6.72 2.23 20.29
C LEU A 61 -5.64 1.76 19.31
N GLY A 62 -4.63 1.03 19.81
CA GLY A 62 -3.66 0.33 18.95
C GLY A 62 -4.33 -0.78 18.13
N GLU A 63 -5.23 -1.54 18.75
CA GLU A 63 -6.05 -2.55 18.06
C GLU A 63 -7.00 -1.93 17.04
N ALA A 64 -7.64 -0.80 17.37
CA ALA A 64 -8.48 -0.06 16.42
C ALA A 64 -7.69 0.40 15.19
N LEU A 65 -6.47 0.95 15.39
CA LEU A 65 -5.57 1.31 14.30
C LEU A 65 -5.28 0.10 13.39
N ALA A 66 -4.92 -1.04 13.98
CA ALA A 66 -4.60 -2.25 13.24
C ALA A 66 -5.80 -2.86 12.49
N LYS A 67 -6.98 -2.82 13.11
CA LYS A 67 -8.23 -3.20 12.44
C LYS A 67 -8.52 -2.28 11.25
N GLY A 68 -8.25 -0.98 11.40
CA GLY A 68 -8.36 -0.01 10.32
C GLY A 68 -7.45 -0.32 9.13
N THR A 69 -6.21 -0.75 9.37
CA THR A 69 -5.28 -1.11 8.29
C THR A 69 -5.71 -2.37 7.54
N ASP A 70 -6.33 -3.34 8.24
CA ASP A 70 -6.86 -4.58 7.65
C ASP A 70 -8.14 -4.32 6.82
N ALA A 71 -9.01 -3.43 7.30
CA ALA A 71 -10.35 -3.23 6.74
C ALA A 71 -10.38 -2.73 5.28
N GLU A 72 -9.29 -2.18 4.74
CA GLU A 72 -9.23 -1.80 3.32
C GLU A 72 -9.20 -3.03 2.40
N ASP A 73 -8.63 -4.15 2.86
CA ASP A 73 -8.47 -5.34 2.03
C ASP A 73 -9.35 -6.53 2.43
N SER A 74 -9.83 -6.59 3.67
CA SER A 74 -10.57 -7.75 4.20
C SER A 74 -12.10 -7.59 4.21
N SER A 75 -12.64 -6.37 4.04
CA SER A 75 -14.07 -6.12 4.17
C SER A 75 -14.88 -6.58 2.93
N PRO A 76 -16.05 -7.23 3.10
CA PRO A 76 -16.92 -7.61 1.96
C PRO A 76 -17.31 -6.43 1.04
N LEU A 77 -17.44 -5.23 1.60
CA LEU A 77 -17.73 -4.00 0.84
C LEU A 77 -16.50 -3.45 0.10
N THR A 78 -15.29 -3.75 0.57
CA THR A 78 -14.05 -3.31 -0.06
C THR A 78 -13.55 -4.31 -1.10
N ILE A 79 -13.88 -5.61 -1.02
CA ILE A 79 -13.53 -6.60 -2.05
C ILE A 79 -13.96 -6.18 -3.46
N LEU A 80 -15.17 -5.61 -3.62
CA LEU A 80 -15.62 -5.06 -4.90
C LEU A 80 -14.95 -3.72 -5.25
N GLN A 81 -14.60 -2.92 -4.24
CA GLN A 81 -13.83 -1.70 -4.44
C GLN A 81 -12.42 -2.02 -4.94
N ARG A 82 -11.78 -3.09 -4.46
CA ARG A 82 -10.45 -3.53 -4.88
C ARG A 82 -10.37 -3.78 -6.37
N ALA A 83 -11.34 -4.50 -6.95
CA ALA A 83 -11.39 -4.74 -8.40
C ALA A 83 -11.37 -3.44 -9.23
N THR A 84 -11.77 -2.31 -8.63
CA THR A 84 -11.92 -1.01 -9.27
C THR A 84 -11.07 0.10 -8.65
N HIS A 85 -10.31 -0.13 -7.59
CA HIS A 85 -9.52 0.86 -6.87
C HIS A 85 -8.17 0.25 -6.53
N TRP A 86 -7.18 0.54 -7.35
CA TRP A 86 -5.85 -0.05 -7.20
C TRP A 86 -4.98 0.86 -6.35
N HIS A 87 -4.18 0.27 -5.48
CA HIS A 87 -3.42 1.01 -4.47
C HIS A 87 -2.05 1.51 -4.98
N PHE A 88 -1.96 1.83 -6.27
CA PHE A 88 -0.71 2.27 -6.89
C PHE A 88 -0.42 3.75 -6.62
N TYR A 89 0.86 4.07 -6.45
CA TYR A 89 1.36 5.42 -6.38
C TYR A 89 1.34 6.10 -7.74
N ASN A 90 0.76 7.29 -7.83
CA ASN A 90 0.65 8.04 -9.06
C ASN A 90 1.87 8.95 -9.31
N ARG A 91 3.07 8.35 -9.35
CA ARG A 91 4.37 9.05 -9.37
C ARG A 91 4.49 10.18 -10.41
N ASN A 92 3.88 10.01 -11.58
CA ASN A 92 3.99 10.93 -12.71
C ASN A 92 2.65 11.46 -13.22
N GLU A 93 1.60 11.28 -12.42
CA GLU A 93 0.23 11.72 -12.75
C GLU A 93 -0.35 11.08 -14.03
N LYS A 94 0.22 9.97 -14.53
CA LYS A 94 -0.26 9.32 -15.77
C LYS A 94 -1.20 8.13 -15.55
N LEU A 95 -1.32 7.63 -14.30
CA LEU A 95 -2.24 6.53 -13.97
C LEU A 95 -3.69 7.03 -13.89
N GLU A 96 -4.22 7.56 -14.98
CA GLU A 96 -5.57 8.10 -15.07
C GLU A 96 -6.65 7.04 -14.80
N PRO A 97 -7.85 7.37 -14.34
CA PRO A 97 -8.94 6.39 -14.27
C PRO A 97 -9.24 5.79 -15.66
N LEU A 98 -9.60 4.50 -15.71
CA LEU A 98 -10.09 3.84 -16.92
C LEU A 98 -11.47 3.25 -16.63
N TRP A 99 -12.51 3.85 -17.23
CA TRP A 99 -13.90 3.45 -17.03
C TRP A 99 -14.31 3.54 -15.55
N LEU A 100 -14.67 2.42 -14.92
CA LEU A 100 -15.00 2.35 -13.50
C LEU A 100 -13.77 2.05 -12.62
N VAL A 101 -12.58 1.88 -13.21
CA VAL A 101 -11.35 1.52 -12.50
C VAL A 101 -10.51 2.76 -12.21
N GLN A 102 -10.39 3.10 -10.93
CA GLN A 102 -9.38 3.98 -10.37
C GLN A 102 -8.05 3.24 -10.34
N ARG A 103 -7.15 3.58 -11.26
CA ARG A 103 -5.85 2.90 -11.42
C ARG A 103 -4.79 3.31 -10.39
N ASN A 104 -5.11 4.26 -9.51
CA ASN A 104 -4.25 4.75 -8.45
C ASN A 104 -5.06 5.04 -7.17
N LEU A 105 -4.35 5.23 -6.06
CA LEU A 105 -4.95 5.41 -4.73
C LEU A 105 -5.51 6.81 -4.44
N ASP A 106 -5.23 7.83 -5.26
CA ASP A 106 -5.44 9.25 -4.90
C ASP A 106 -6.89 9.54 -4.46
N ALA A 107 -7.87 9.03 -5.20
CA ALA A 107 -9.28 9.27 -4.93
C ALA A 107 -9.73 8.65 -3.61
N ILE A 108 -9.37 7.39 -3.35
CA ILE A 108 -9.76 6.68 -2.14
C ILE A 108 -9.02 7.21 -0.92
N PHE A 109 -7.73 7.49 -1.07
CA PHE A 109 -6.91 8.06 -0.01
C PHE A 109 -7.39 9.45 0.41
N LYS A 110 -7.73 10.33 -0.55
CA LYS A 110 -8.35 11.63 -0.27
C LYS A 110 -9.67 11.48 0.49
N LYS A 111 -10.49 10.50 0.12
CA LYS A 111 -11.74 10.19 0.84
C LYS A 111 -11.48 9.74 2.28
N ARG A 112 -10.48 8.88 2.52
CA ARG A 112 -10.12 8.43 3.88
C ARG A 112 -9.54 9.57 4.73
N ILE A 113 -8.70 10.42 4.17
CA ILE A 113 -8.18 11.61 4.84
C ILE A 113 -9.32 12.55 5.23
N LYS A 114 -10.26 12.82 4.31
CA LYS A 114 -11.42 13.69 4.59
C LYS A 114 -12.21 13.17 5.80
N LYS A 115 -12.54 11.88 5.81
CA LYS A 115 -13.28 11.26 6.93
C LYS A 115 -12.47 11.26 8.23
N LEU A 116 -11.16 11.06 8.19
CA LEU A 116 -10.29 11.19 9.36
C LEU A 116 -10.33 12.62 9.90
N ASN A 117 -10.14 13.62 9.04
CA ASN A 117 -10.15 15.03 9.44
C ASN A 117 -11.50 15.45 10.04
N GLU A 118 -12.62 14.95 9.49
CA GLU A 118 -13.96 15.16 10.06
C GLU A 118 -14.06 14.60 11.48
N LEU A 119 -13.52 13.40 11.74
CA LEU A 119 -13.54 12.78 13.07
C LEU A 119 -12.62 13.51 14.07
N LEU A 120 -11.43 13.92 13.62
CA LEU A 120 -10.44 14.61 14.47
C LEU A 120 -10.96 15.93 15.03
N VAL A 121 -11.87 16.61 14.33
CA VAL A 121 -12.45 17.90 14.78
C VAL A 121 -13.85 17.75 15.37
N LYS A 122 -14.50 16.59 15.24
CA LYS A 122 -15.87 16.36 15.73
C LYS A 122 -15.87 16.23 17.25
N PRO A 123 -16.54 17.12 18.00
CA PRO A 123 -16.63 17.02 19.45
C PRO A 123 -17.25 15.69 19.87
N GLY A 124 -16.62 15.00 20.82
CA GLY A 124 -17.10 13.71 21.32
C GLY A 124 -17.06 12.57 20.30
N ALA A 125 -16.23 12.67 19.26
CA ALA A 125 -15.95 11.52 18.40
C ALA A 125 -15.44 10.34 19.25
N ASP A 126 -15.88 9.14 18.91
CA ASP A 126 -15.40 7.92 19.56
C ASP A 126 -13.91 7.74 19.22
N PRO A 127 -13.01 7.68 20.23
CA PRO A 127 -11.59 7.44 20.00
C PRO A 127 -11.33 6.18 19.19
N VAL A 128 -12.14 5.13 19.34
CA VAL A 128 -12.00 3.89 18.56
C VAL A 128 -12.27 4.17 17.08
N GLU A 129 -13.33 4.92 16.75
CA GLU A 129 -13.64 5.30 15.35
C GLU A 129 -12.53 6.17 14.75
N VAL A 130 -11.95 7.09 15.53
CA VAL A 130 -10.83 7.94 15.08
C VAL A 130 -9.61 7.08 14.72
N TYR A 131 -9.19 6.18 15.61
CA TYR A 131 -8.02 5.35 15.39
C TYR A 131 -8.26 4.29 14.30
N GLU A 132 -9.45 3.71 14.21
CA GLU A 132 -9.81 2.84 13.08
C GLU A 132 -9.73 3.59 11.75
N GLN A 133 -10.26 4.81 11.67
CA GLN A 133 -10.17 5.61 10.46
C GLN A 133 -8.73 6.08 10.17
N ALA A 134 -7.90 6.30 11.18
CA ALA A 134 -6.47 6.56 11.02
C ALA A 134 -5.75 5.33 10.45
N GLY A 135 -6.12 4.12 10.89
CA GLY A 135 -5.62 2.86 10.36
C GLY A 135 -5.91 2.72 8.86
N ARG A 136 -7.12 3.11 8.43
CA ARG A 136 -7.52 3.09 7.02
C ARG A 136 -6.72 4.05 6.14
N VAL A 137 -6.28 5.17 6.70
CA VAL A 137 -5.35 6.08 6.02
C VAL A 137 -3.94 5.47 6.02
N LEU A 138 -3.53 4.88 7.14
CA LEU A 138 -2.23 4.25 7.32
C LEU A 138 -2.01 3.07 6.37
N HIS A 139 -3.04 2.30 6.03
CA HIS A 139 -3.00 1.23 5.03
C HIS A 139 -2.26 1.69 3.76
N TYR A 140 -2.75 2.76 3.13
CA TYR A 140 -2.15 3.31 1.91
C TYR A 140 -0.74 3.85 2.09
N ILE A 141 -0.38 4.30 3.30
CA ILE A 141 0.98 4.74 3.62
C ILE A 141 1.92 3.53 3.76
N GLN A 142 1.42 2.43 4.33
CA GLN A 142 2.14 1.15 4.41
C GLN A 142 2.32 0.54 3.03
N ASP A 143 1.33 0.63 2.14
CA ASP A 143 1.42 0.17 0.74
C ASP A 143 2.62 0.79 0.02
N MET A 144 2.91 2.07 0.30
CA MET A 144 4.04 2.74 -0.32
C MET A 144 5.40 2.19 0.12
N SER A 145 5.44 1.32 1.14
CA SER A 145 6.64 0.57 1.53
C SER A 145 6.83 -0.70 0.68
N VAL A 146 5.87 -1.04 -0.20
CA VAL A 146 5.96 -2.16 -1.14
C VAL A 146 6.45 -1.66 -2.50
N PRO A 147 7.58 -2.18 -3.02
CA PRO A 147 8.12 -1.78 -4.33
C PRO A 147 7.11 -1.85 -5.49
N GLY A 148 6.26 -2.89 -5.54
CA GLY A 148 5.24 -3.05 -6.57
C GLY A 148 4.15 -1.96 -6.57
N HIS A 149 3.97 -1.25 -5.46
CA HIS A 149 3.00 -0.17 -5.34
C HIS A 149 3.54 1.18 -5.80
N VAL A 150 4.86 1.40 -5.67
CA VAL A 150 5.53 2.63 -6.13
C VAL A 150 6.10 2.51 -7.54
N VAL A 151 6.35 1.29 -8.01
CA VAL A 151 6.57 0.95 -9.43
C VAL A 151 5.32 0.21 -9.90
N PRO A 152 4.30 0.94 -10.37
CA PRO A 152 2.98 0.38 -10.62
C PRO A 152 3.07 -0.70 -11.69
N ALA A 153 3.10 -1.97 -11.28
CA ALA A 153 3.27 -3.11 -12.15
C ALA A 153 1.97 -3.92 -12.13
N TYR A 154 1.17 -3.78 -13.20
CA TYR A 154 -0.11 -4.47 -13.29
C TYR A 154 0.07 -5.97 -13.57
N HIS A 155 -0.66 -6.79 -12.83
CA HIS A 155 -0.76 -8.22 -13.05
C HIS A 155 -2.08 -8.55 -13.77
N ALA A 156 -2.03 -8.98 -15.03
CA ALA A 156 -3.12 -9.75 -15.61
C ALA A 156 -2.88 -11.25 -15.30
N LYS A 157 -3.17 -11.68 -14.07
CA LYS A 157 -3.09 -13.10 -13.70
C LYS A 157 -4.43 -13.79 -14.03
N LEU A 158 -4.37 -14.80 -14.90
CA LEU A 158 -5.44 -15.77 -15.17
C LEU A 158 -5.78 -16.59 -13.91
N PRO A 159 -6.86 -17.41 -13.88
CA PRO A 159 -7.41 -17.97 -12.64
C PRO A 159 -6.38 -18.82 -11.87
N GLY A 160 -6.13 -18.48 -10.60
CA GLY A 160 -5.09 -19.09 -9.75
C GLY A 160 -4.29 -18.10 -8.89
N ASN A 161 -4.51 -16.80 -9.09
CA ASN A 161 -4.12 -15.63 -8.28
C ASN A 161 -2.99 -15.80 -7.23
N HIS A 162 -1.76 -15.48 -7.62
CA HIS A 162 -0.64 -15.28 -6.68
C HIS A 162 -0.54 -13.80 -6.31
N SER A 163 -0.28 -13.47 -5.04
CA SER A 163 -0.12 -12.10 -4.57
C SER A 163 1.18 -11.47 -5.12
N ASP A 164 1.51 -10.25 -4.73
CA ASP A 164 2.82 -9.67 -5.04
C ASP A 164 3.91 -10.55 -4.39
N PRO A 165 4.97 -10.97 -5.11
CA PRO A 165 6.03 -11.81 -4.53
C PRO A 165 6.69 -11.16 -3.30
N PHE A 166 6.70 -9.83 -3.21
CA PHE A 166 7.19 -9.12 -2.04
C PHE A 166 6.30 -9.33 -0.80
N ASP A 167 5.00 -9.45 -1.00
CA ASP A 167 4.02 -9.61 0.09
C ASP A 167 4.04 -11.01 0.68
N GLU A 168 4.31 -12.02 -0.16
CA GLU A 168 4.36 -13.43 0.24
C GLU A 168 5.76 -13.85 0.73
N PHE A 169 6.73 -12.93 0.72
CA PHE A 169 8.14 -13.27 0.94
C PHE A 169 8.42 -13.82 2.34
N GLU A 170 7.79 -13.25 3.37
CA GLU A 170 7.97 -13.64 4.77
C GLU A 170 6.66 -13.63 5.56
N SER A 171 6.62 -14.44 6.61
CA SER A 171 5.49 -14.46 7.55
C SER A 171 5.66 -13.41 8.65
N ILE A 172 4.57 -13.13 9.37
CA ILE A 172 4.55 -12.19 10.51
C ILE A 172 5.56 -12.60 11.59
N GLU A 173 5.79 -13.90 11.76
CA GLU A 173 6.71 -14.47 12.74
C GLU A 173 8.18 -14.21 12.39
N ALA A 174 8.49 -14.05 11.10
CA ALA A 174 9.83 -13.72 10.62
C ALA A 174 10.15 -12.22 10.72
N LEU A 175 9.16 -11.37 11.06
CA LEU A 175 9.39 -9.93 11.19
C LEU A 175 10.37 -9.62 12.33
N PRO A 176 11.42 -8.82 12.08
CA PRO A 176 12.37 -8.45 13.11
C PRO A 176 11.68 -7.70 14.25
N VAL A 177 12.29 -7.76 15.43
CA VAL A 177 11.83 -6.96 16.57
C VAL A 177 11.90 -5.48 16.19
N PHE A 178 10.77 -4.81 16.34
CA PHE A 178 10.65 -3.39 16.14
C PHE A 178 10.67 -2.67 17.48
N ASP A 179 11.62 -1.76 17.62
CA ASP A 179 11.73 -0.90 18.78
C ASP A 179 12.30 0.45 18.36
N LEU A 180 12.10 1.45 19.21
CA LEU A 180 12.56 2.82 18.98
C LEU A 180 13.32 3.29 20.22
N SER A 181 14.50 3.86 20.00
CA SER A 181 15.17 4.67 21.03
C SER A 181 14.41 5.97 21.29
N ASP A 182 14.65 6.60 22.44
CA ASP A 182 14.08 7.90 22.79
C ASP A 182 14.34 8.97 21.71
N VAL A 183 15.54 8.96 21.12
CA VAL A 183 15.90 9.87 20.02
C VAL A 183 15.05 9.62 18.77
N GLN A 184 14.79 8.35 18.44
CA GLN A 184 13.94 8.01 17.30
C GLN A 184 12.47 8.34 17.56
N CYS A 185 11.99 8.14 18.79
CA CYS A 185 10.66 8.59 19.21
C CYS A 185 10.52 10.10 19.08
N GLN A 186 11.49 10.87 19.57
CA GLN A 186 11.47 12.32 19.49
C GLN A 186 11.49 12.81 18.04
N ALA A 187 12.33 12.22 17.18
CA ALA A 187 12.37 12.58 15.76
C ALA A 187 11.02 12.36 15.05
N LEU A 188 10.30 11.28 15.37
CA LEU A 188 8.98 11.01 14.81
C LEU A 188 7.91 11.96 15.36
N ARG A 189 8.02 12.35 16.64
CA ARG A 189 7.17 13.39 17.23
C ARG A 189 7.41 14.74 16.56
N ASP A 190 8.66 15.15 16.41
CA ASP A 190 9.03 16.41 15.76
C ASP A 190 8.53 16.46 14.31
N GLU A 191 8.61 15.33 13.59
CA GLU A 191 8.06 15.20 12.24
C GLU A 191 6.54 15.40 12.22
N ALA A 192 5.81 14.78 13.16
CA ALA A 192 4.36 14.99 13.30
C ALA A 192 4.02 16.43 13.71
N ASP A 193 4.90 17.09 14.47
CA ASP A 193 4.71 18.43 15.00
C ASP A 193 4.94 19.56 13.98
N LYS A 194 5.56 19.27 12.83
CA LYS A 194 5.68 20.24 11.73
C LYS A 194 4.32 20.81 11.33
N ALA A 195 4.28 22.11 11.03
CA ALA A 195 3.05 22.83 10.68
C ALA A 195 2.37 22.25 9.43
N ASP A 196 3.16 21.66 8.57
CA ASP A 196 2.76 21.14 7.27
C ASP A 196 2.68 19.61 7.24
N ALA A 197 2.81 18.95 8.40
CA ALA A 197 2.63 17.51 8.58
C ALA A 197 1.18 17.12 8.26
N ASN A 198 1.03 16.15 7.36
CA ASN A 198 -0.28 15.63 6.96
C ASN A 198 -0.12 14.24 6.32
N PRO A 199 -1.19 13.42 6.26
CA PRO A 199 -1.08 12.07 5.74
C PRO A 199 -0.64 11.98 4.27
N ARG A 200 -0.94 12.98 3.42
CA ARG A 200 -0.45 13.01 2.04
C ARG A 200 1.06 13.11 1.98
N ARG A 201 1.67 13.93 2.83
CA ARG A 201 3.13 14.00 2.93
C ARG A 201 3.75 12.72 3.45
N PHE A 202 3.11 12.04 4.41
CA PHE A 202 3.60 10.76 4.89
C PHE A 202 3.57 9.70 3.80
N LEU A 203 2.52 9.69 2.98
CA LEU A 203 2.41 8.82 1.81
C LEU A 203 3.50 9.11 0.77
N ASP A 204 3.68 10.39 0.39
CA ASP A 204 4.70 10.79 -0.59
C ASP A 204 6.13 10.50 -0.08
N ALA A 205 6.39 10.70 1.22
CA ALA A 205 7.66 10.38 1.85
C ALA A 205 7.92 8.86 1.88
N ALA A 206 6.90 8.05 2.20
CA ALA A 206 7.00 6.60 2.15
C ALA A 206 7.32 6.11 0.73
N ALA A 207 6.60 6.64 -0.28
CA ALA A 207 6.82 6.28 -1.67
C ALA A 207 8.23 6.67 -2.14
N THR A 208 8.68 7.88 -1.79
CA THR A 208 10.02 8.37 -2.11
C THR A 208 11.10 7.49 -1.52
N ALA A 209 10.99 7.15 -0.23
CA ALA A 209 11.98 6.32 0.44
C ALA A 209 12.03 4.89 -0.12
N THR A 210 10.89 4.32 -0.54
CA THR A 210 10.88 3.02 -1.23
C THR A 210 11.53 3.12 -2.60
N LEU A 211 11.19 4.13 -3.40
CA LEU A 211 11.82 4.37 -4.71
C LEU A 211 13.34 4.56 -4.58
N GLN A 212 13.82 5.17 -3.50
CA GLN A 212 15.24 5.26 -3.18
C GLN A 212 15.84 3.91 -2.80
N ALA A 213 15.15 3.13 -1.96
CA ALA A 213 15.59 1.80 -1.52
C ALA A 213 15.76 0.82 -2.69
N ILE A 214 14.89 0.89 -3.69
CA ILE A 214 14.98 0.10 -4.93
C ILE A 214 15.75 0.80 -6.05
N GLU A 215 16.46 1.89 -5.74
CA GLU A 215 17.31 2.65 -6.66
C GLU A 215 16.61 3.05 -7.97
N GLN A 216 15.33 3.42 -7.89
CA GLN A 216 14.59 4.05 -8.99
C GLN A 216 14.80 5.57 -9.02
N ILE A 217 15.17 6.15 -7.87
CA ILE A 217 15.60 7.54 -7.73
C ILE A 217 16.79 7.66 -6.78
N ASP A 218 17.56 8.73 -6.92
CA ASP A 218 18.63 9.10 -5.99
C ASP A 218 18.10 9.90 -4.78
N ALA A 219 19.02 10.29 -3.89
CA ALA A 219 18.71 11.12 -2.72
C ALA A 219 18.11 12.50 -3.08
N ALA A 220 18.37 13.01 -4.29
CA ALA A 220 17.81 14.25 -4.82
C ALA A 220 16.49 14.03 -5.59
N GLY A 221 15.98 12.81 -5.64
CA GLY A 221 14.75 12.45 -6.34
C GLY A 221 14.89 12.30 -7.86
N LYS A 222 16.13 12.28 -8.38
CA LYS A 222 16.37 12.12 -9.83
C LYS A 222 16.33 10.64 -10.22
N PRO A 223 15.81 10.29 -11.41
CA PRO A 223 15.84 8.91 -11.89
C PRO A 223 17.26 8.36 -11.93
N VAL A 224 17.42 7.13 -11.44
CA VAL A 224 18.67 6.37 -11.56
C VAL A 224 18.55 5.43 -12.74
N VAL A 225 19.57 5.45 -13.61
CA VAL A 225 19.69 4.49 -14.70
C VAL A 225 20.41 3.26 -14.16
N ASP A 226 19.89 2.07 -14.44
CA ASP A 226 20.46 0.78 -14.02
C ASP A 226 20.64 0.61 -12.51
N GLY A 227 19.66 1.04 -11.72
CA GLY A 227 19.63 0.80 -10.28
C GLY A 227 19.71 -0.70 -9.93
N ALA A 228 20.25 -1.02 -8.76
CA ALA A 228 20.56 -2.37 -8.30
C ALA A 228 19.37 -3.35 -8.29
N TRP A 229 18.14 -2.83 -8.33
CA TRP A 229 16.90 -3.60 -8.32
C TRP A 229 16.16 -3.58 -9.67
N ASN A 230 16.78 -3.08 -10.74
CA ASN A 230 16.18 -3.02 -12.09
C ASN A 230 15.79 -4.40 -12.65
N ALA A 231 16.40 -5.47 -12.15
CA ALA A 231 16.05 -6.84 -12.53
C ALA A 231 14.74 -7.33 -11.88
N TYR A 232 14.22 -6.61 -10.88
CA TYR A 232 12.99 -6.93 -10.14
C TYR A 232 11.85 -5.97 -10.50
N TRP A 233 12.11 -4.67 -10.47
CA TRP A 233 11.14 -3.62 -10.79
C TRP A 233 11.70 -2.68 -11.85
N VAL A 234 10.96 -2.54 -12.95
CA VAL A 234 11.36 -1.74 -14.12
C VAL A 234 10.38 -0.59 -14.29
N TYR A 235 10.90 0.63 -14.34
CA TYR A 235 10.11 1.82 -14.63
C TYR A 235 10.85 2.76 -15.61
N PRO A 236 10.16 3.30 -16.64
CA PRO A 236 8.80 2.93 -17.06
C PRO A 236 8.77 1.51 -17.66
N ALA A 237 7.56 0.98 -17.92
CA ALA A 237 7.39 -0.30 -18.59
C ALA A 237 8.15 -0.34 -19.94
N ARG A 238 8.63 -1.52 -20.34
CA ARG A 238 9.31 -1.73 -21.63
C ARG A 238 8.35 -1.58 -22.81
N ASN A 239 7.08 -1.95 -22.61
CA ASN A 239 6.03 -1.67 -23.57
C ASN A 239 5.72 -0.17 -23.58
N THR A 240 5.88 0.47 -24.75
CA THR A 240 5.74 1.93 -24.90
C THR A 240 4.31 2.45 -24.67
N ASP A 241 3.28 1.64 -24.89
CA ASP A 241 1.89 2.02 -24.60
C ASP A 241 1.63 2.00 -23.09
N GLU A 242 2.12 0.98 -22.40
CA GLU A 242 1.99 0.88 -20.94
C GLU A 242 2.83 1.95 -20.23
N ALA A 243 4.05 2.22 -20.71
CA ALA A 243 4.89 3.32 -20.24
C ALA A 243 4.19 4.69 -20.36
N ARG A 244 3.53 4.94 -21.51
CA ARG A 244 2.76 6.17 -21.75
C ARG A 244 1.60 6.33 -20.77
N LYS A 245 1.00 5.22 -20.33
CA LYS A 245 -0.07 5.18 -19.32
C LYS A 245 0.44 5.26 -17.88
N GLY A 246 1.75 5.40 -17.67
CA GLY A 246 2.35 5.53 -16.34
C GLY A 246 2.71 4.21 -15.65
N TRP A 247 2.60 3.08 -16.34
CA TRP A 247 2.93 1.77 -15.78
C TRP A 247 4.44 1.51 -15.73
N GLY A 248 4.84 0.78 -14.70
CA GLY A 248 6.06 -0.02 -14.65
C GLY A 248 5.76 -1.49 -14.98
N GLN A 249 6.72 -2.35 -14.71
CA GLN A 249 6.56 -3.80 -14.83
C GLN A 249 7.55 -4.53 -13.93
N TYR A 250 7.30 -5.81 -13.69
CA TYR A 250 8.31 -6.71 -13.15
C TYR A 250 9.45 -6.94 -14.15
N GLY A 251 10.64 -7.15 -13.59
CA GLY A 251 11.82 -7.55 -14.32
C GLY A 251 11.88 -9.06 -14.54
N THR A 252 13.09 -9.59 -14.70
CA THR A 252 13.34 -11.01 -14.94
C THR A 252 13.58 -11.82 -13.66
N CYS A 253 13.85 -11.14 -12.55
CA CYS A 253 14.02 -11.73 -11.24
C CYS A 253 12.73 -11.68 -10.45
N GLU A 254 12.45 -12.74 -9.72
CA GLU A 254 11.33 -12.87 -8.81
C GLU A 254 11.82 -12.65 -7.37
N PHE A 255 11.03 -11.94 -6.56
CA PHE A 255 11.32 -11.71 -5.15
C PHE A 255 10.85 -12.94 -4.35
N ALA A 256 11.67 -13.99 -4.33
CA ALA A 256 11.33 -15.27 -3.70
C ALA A 256 12.58 -15.93 -3.07
N LYS A 257 12.35 -16.76 -2.05
CA LYS A 257 13.40 -17.56 -1.41
C LYS A 257 13.84 -18.74 -2.28
N GLY A 258 15.06 -19.23 -2.07
CA GLY A 258 15.56 -20.43 -2.75
C GLY A 258 16.41 -20.16 -4.00
N ASN A 259 16.35 -21.06 -4.99
CA ASN A 259 17.25 -21.04 -6.16
C ASN A 259 17.02 -19.80 -7.03
N VAL A 260 17.88 -18.80 -6.83
CA VAL A 260 17.91 -17.56 -7.61
C VAL A 260 18.59 -17.78 -8.96
N ASN A 261 17.94 -17.30 -10.03
CA ASN A 261 18.53 -17.29 -11.37
C ASN A 261 19.85 -16.52 -11.36
N ALA A 262 20.78 -16.90 -12.24
CA ALA A 262 22.04 -16.17 -12.41
C ALA A 262 21.77 -14.69 -12.72
N GLY A 263 22.35 -13.78 -11.93
CA GLY A 263 22.14 -12.33 -12.05
C GLY A 263 21.05 -11.75 -11.14
N CYS A 264 20.30 -12.59 -10.41
CA CYS A 264 19.39 -12.13 -9.37
C CYS A 264 20.09 -11.92 -8.02
N LYS A 265 19.48 -11.10 -7.16
CA LYS A 265 19.95 -10.83 -5.81
C LYS A 265 19.93 -12.09 -4.97
N ARG A 266 20.89 -12.22 -4.06
CA ARG A 266 20.95 -13.35 -3.12
C ARG A 266 19.84 -13.21 -2.08
N GLU A 267 19.48 -14.32 -1.44
CA GLU A 267 18.44 -14.33 -0.41
C GLU A 267 18.71 -13.32 0.71
N GLU A 268 19.96 -13.13 1.13
CA GLU A 268 20.30 -12.17 2.18
C GLU A 268 20.01 -10.72 1.75
N GLU A 269 20.17 -10.40 0.46
CA GLU A 269 19.84 -9.09 -0.08
C GLU A 269 18.32 -8.88 -0.17
N LEU A 270 17.56 -9.93 -0.48
CA LEU A 270 16.08 -9.91 -0.48
C LEU A 270 15.56 -9.70 0.95
N VAL A 271 16.05 -10.48 1.91
CA VAL A 271 15.71 -10.33 3.34
C VAL A 271 16.06 -8.94 3.84
N ALA A 272 17.24 -8.42 3.51
CA ALA A 272 17.64 -7.08 3.93
C ALA A 272 16.70 -5.99 3.40
N LEU A 273 16.29 -6.06 2.12
CA LEU A 273 15.31 -5.12 1.57
C LEU A 273 13.95 -5.29 2.25
N PHE A 274 13.47 -6.53 2.42
CA PHE A 274 12.20 -6.78 3.09
C PHE A 274 12.17 -6.21 4.51
N GLU A 275 13.20 -6.48 5.33
CA GLU A 275 13.32 -5.94 6.68
C GLU A 275 13.38 -4.40 6.70
N GLN A 276 14.10 -3.79 5.75
CA GLN A 276 14.15 -2.34 5.61
C GLN A 276 12.74 -1.76 5.38
N GLN A 277 11.97 -2.36 4.47
CA GLN A 277 10.62 -1.92 4.15
C GLN A 277 9.62 -2.21 5.27
N SER A 278 9.73 -3.34 5.97
CA SER A 278 8.94 -3.62 7.18
C SER A 278 9.18 -2.58 8.27
N ARG A 279 10.45 -2.22 8.51
CA ARG A 279 10.81 -1.16 9.48
C ARG A 279 10.28 0.20 9.04
N GLN A 280 10.30 0.51 7.75
CA GLN A 280 9.73 1.74 7.21
C GLN A 280 8.20 1.79 7.47
N ALA A 281 7.47 0.72 7.15
CA ALA A 281 6.03 0.61 7.39
C ALA A 281 5.69 0.82 8.87
N GLN A 282 6.43 0.15 9.78
CA GLN A 282 6.25 0.31 11.23
C GLN A 282 6.59 1.73 11.72
N ARG A 283 7.65 2.37 11.22
CA ARG A 283 7.98 3.77 11.55
C ARG A 283 6.89 4.74 11.09
N ASN A 284 6.33 4.53 9.90
CA ASN A 284 5.21 5.33 9.38
C ASN A 284 3.95 5.14 10.24
N SER A 285 3.70 3.94 10.77
CA SER A 285 2.63 3.69 11.72
C SER A 285 2.81 4.47 13.04
N VAL A 286 4.04 4.54 13.57
CA VAL A 286 4.34 5.37 14.75
C VAL A 286 4.18 6.86 14.46
N LEU A 287 4.62 7.33 13.28
CA LEU A 287 4.42 8.71 12.85
C LEU A 287 2.92 9.07 12.79
N MET A 288 2.09 8.18 12.26
CA MET A 288 0.64 8.36 12.20
C MET A 288 0.03 8.45 13.61
N LEU A 289 0.51 7.66 14.57
CA LEU A 289 0.06 7.73 15.97
C LEU A 289 0.40 9.09 16.60
N PHE A 290 1.63 9.60 16.43
CA PHE A 290 1.98 10.95 16.88
C PHE A 290 1.11 12.01 16.21
N TYR A 291 0.89 11.92 14.90
CA TYR A 291 0.03 12.85 14.16
C TYR A 291 -1.41 12.87 14.70
N VAL A 292 -2.01 11.70 14.93
CA VAL A 292 -3.38 11.60 15.47
C VAL A 292 -3.44 12.20 16.88
N GLN A 293 -2.48 11.90 17.75
CA GLN A 293 -2.45 12.47 19.10
C GLN A 293 -2.34 13.99 19.08
N LYS A 294 -1.42 14.54 18.25
CA LYS A 294 -1.30 15.99 18.04
C LYS A 294 -2.63 16.61 17.63
N LYS A 295 -3.29 16.04 16.61
CA LYS A 295 -4.56 16.58 16.10
C LYS A 295 -5.69 16.52 17.11
N LEU A 296 -5.76 15.47 17.90
CA LEU A 296 -6.74 15.37 19.00
C LEU A 296 -6.46 16.40 20.11
N ALA A 297 -5.19 16.63 20.44
CA ALA A 297 -4.78 17.66 21.40
C ALA A 297 -5.10 19.08 20.90
N GLU A 298 -4.78 19.41 19.65
CA GLU A 298 -5.13 20.69 18.99
C GLU A 298 -6.64 20.93 19.00
N ALA A 299 -7.45 19.89 18.83
CA ALA A 299 -8.91 19.94 18.88
C ALA A 299 -9.48 19.95 20.31
N GLY A 300 -8.64 19.90 21.35
CA GLY A 300 -9.06 19.89 22.75
C GLY A 300 -9.76 18.61 23.20
N GLN A 301 -9.61 17.50 22.47
CA GLN A 301 -10.29 16.24 22.74
C GLN A 301 -9.59 15.41 23.83
N LYS A 302 -9.72 15.82 25.10
CA LYS A 302 -9.05 15.18 26.25
C LYS A 302 -9.28 13.67 26.40
N ASN A 303 -10.46 13.16 26.03
CA ASN A 303 -10.79 11.74 26.15
C ASN A 303 -10.25 10.88 25.00
N ALA A 304 -9.87 11.51 23.88
CA ALA A 304 -9.36 10.84 22.68
C ALA A 304 -7.84 10.98 22.53
N SER A 305 -7.30 12.10 23.02
CA SER A 305 -5.87 12.28 23.21
C SER A 305 -5.45 11.42 24.39
N ALA A 306 -4.93 10.23 24.15
CA ALA A 306 -4.26 9.48 25.19
C ALA A 306 -3.02 10.28 25.61
N MET A 307 -3.18 11.20 26.57
CA MET A 307 -2.10 12.06 27.07
C MET A 307 -1.68 11.59 28.46
N ALA A 308 -0.36 11.58 28.67
CA ALA A 308 0.19 11.63 30.00
C ALA A 308 -0.10 13.02 30.58
N ASP A 309 -0.70 13.06 31.77
CA ASP A 309 -0.75 14.28 32.57
C ASP A 309 0.69 14.83 32.71
N GLN A 310 0.88 16.10 32.31
CA GLN A 310 2.01 16.92 32.77
C GLN A 310 1.68 17.47 34.15
#